data_AF-A0A1E4RPG3-F1
#
_entry.id   AF-A0A1E4RPG3-F1
#
_cell.length_a   1.000
_cell.length_b   1.000
_cell.length_c   1.000
_cell.angle_alpha   90.00
_cell.angle_beta   90.00
_cell.angle_gamma   90.00
#
_symmetry.space_group_name_H-M   'P 1'
#
loop_
_entity.id
_entity.type
_entity.pdbx_description
1 polymer ?
#
loop_
_entity_poly.entity_id
_entity_poly.type
_entity_poly.pdbx_seq_one_letter_code
_entity_poly.pdbx_strand_id
1 'polypeptide(L)'
;MIQRYTCVPTSEYDVAIVTNGTIEQIESKLIEINEKTNNEIPLHSNFTYLDNFKELLDFLKQHTTKNNIDEIKFKGKVVFMFFNGVEFIQDILSDLIDYSIQVANNSNHQNLSNAYFYFDSTISFTSNTTPTDLLNDANLFNTMVTIANDILKKINFMVDRIRGIFIDDIQLAGEKVYPLHCIMRNFPNVERIELTSFSSLLMNDMIV
;
A
#
# COMPACT_ATOMS: atom_id res chain seq x y z
N MET A 1 -17.58 -23.04 -28.61
CA MET A 1 -16.90 -22.09 -27.70
C MET A 1 -17.30 -22.46 -26.28
N ILE A 2 -16.38 -23.02 -25.49
CA ILE A 2 -16.67 -23.34 -24.08
C ILE A 2 -16.18 -22.13 -23.28
N GLN A 3 -17.11 -21.29 -22.81
CA GLN A 3 -16.81 -20.29 -21.78
C GLN A 3 -16.45 -21.04 -20.51
N ARG A 4 -15.16 -21.04 -20.16
CA ARG A 4 -14.70 -21.56 -18.86
C ARG A 4 -15.07 -20.52 -17.82
N TYR A 5 -16.16 -20.77 -17.09
CA TYR A 5 -16.45 -20.05 -15.86
C TYR A 5 -15.49 -20.56 -14.79
N THR A 6 -14.44 -19.80 -14.50
CA THR A 6 -13.65 -20.01 -13.29
C THR A 6 -14.48 -19.55 -12.10
N CYS A 7 -15.08 -20.50 -11.38
CA CYS A 7 -15.62 -20.26 -10.05
C CYS A 7 -14.45 -19.82 -9.16
N VAL A 8 -14.31 -18.52 -8.91
CA VAL A 8 -13.39 -18.01 -7.91
C VAL A 8 -14.00 -18.38 -6.56
N PRO A 9 -13.33 -19.20 -5.72
CA PRO A 9 -13.81 -19.45 -4.37
C PRO A 9 -14.01 -18.10 -3.68
N THR A 10 -15.15 -17.87 -3.03
CA THR A 10 -15.32 -16.79 -2.06
C THR A 10 -14.31 -17.02 -0.95
N SER A 11 -13.13 -16.46 -1.09
CA SER A 11 -12.11 -16.55 -0.08
C SER A 11 -12.54 -15.64 1.06
N GLU A 12 -12.94 -16.25 2.19
CA GLU A 12 -13.35 -15.61 3.45
C GLU A 12 -12.17 -14.88 4.11
N TYR A 13 -11.56 -13.94 3.42
CA TYR A 13 -10.54 -13.06 4.00
C TYR A 13 -11.19 -11.75 4.36
N ASP A 14 -11.02 -11.32 5.61
CA ASP A 14 -11.32 -9.96 6.01
C ASP A 14 -10.24 -9.03 5.43
N VAL A 15 -10.65 -7.97 4.76
CA VAL A 15 -9.76 -6.96 4.17
C VAL A 15 -10.05 -5.62 4.81
N ALA A 16 -9.06 -5.07 5.51
CA ALA A 16 -9.11 -3.72 6.05
C ALA A 16 -8.42 -2.76 5.08
N ILE A 17 -9.13 -1.72 4.63
CA ILE A 17 -8.60 -0.69 3.74
C ILE A 17 -8.48 0.60 4.52
N VAL A 18 -7.25 1.10 4.66
CA VAL A 18 -6.96 2.40 5.29
C VAL A 18 -6.72 3.41 4.20
N THR A 19 -7.57 4.43 4.09
CA THR A 19 -7.56 5.29 2.92
C THR A 19 -8.31 6.60 3.14
N ASN A 20 -7.97 7.61 2.34
CA ASN A 20 -8.71 8.85 2.19
C ASN A 20 -9.45 8.95 0.83
N GLY A 21 -9.50 7.86 0.06
CA GLY A 21 -10.20 7.79 -1.21
C GLY A 21 -11.70 7.49 -1.05
N THR A 22 -12.49 7.80 -2.07
CA THR A 22 -13.90 7.38 -2.09
C THR A 22 -14.02 5.88 -2.39
N ILE A 23 -15.13 5.26 -1.99
CA ILE A 23 -15.41 3.83 -2.26
C ILE A 23 -15.27 3.52 -3.76
N GLU A 24 -15.79 4.40 -4.63
CA GLU A 24 -15.70 4.24 -6.09
C GLU A 24 -14.24 4.25 -6.58
N GLN A 25 -13.41 5.16 -6.05
CA GLN A 25 -11.98 5.22 -6.40
C GLN A 25 -11.25 3.94 -5.97
N ILE A 26 -11.55 3.46 -4.77
CA ILE A 26 -10.95 2.25 -4.20
C ILE A 26 -11.33 1.02 -5.05
N GLU A 27 -12.62 0.81 -5.31
CA GLU A 27 -13.10 -0.33 -6.09
C GLU A 27 -12.50 -0.33 -7.51
N SER A 28 -12.50 0.82 -8.19
CA SER A 28 -11.89 0.96 -9.52
C SER A 28 -10.41 0.56 -9.49
N LYS A 29 -9.64 1.03 -8.49
CA LYS A 29 -8.21 0.72 -8.39
C LYS A 29 -7.93 -0.71 -7.96
N LEU A 30 -8.77 -1.30 -7.10
CA LEU A 30 -8.65 -2.71 -6.76
C LEU A 30 -8.91 -3.62 -7.98
N ILE A 31 -9.83 -3.25 -8.87
CA ILE A 31 -10.03 -3.97 -10.14
C ILE A 31 -8.74 -3.91 -10.98
N GLU A 32 -8.18 -2.71 -11.19
CA GLU A 32 -6.92 -2.53 -11.95
C GLU A 32 -5.75 -3.33 -11.37
N ILE A 33 -5.59 -3.33 -10.04
CA ILE A 33 -4.53 -4.09 -9.36
C ILE A 33 -4.75 -5.59 -9.52
N ASN A 34 -5.99 -6.07 -9.40
CA ASN A 34 -6.29 -7.50 -9.48
C ASN A 34 -6.10 -8.10 -10.87
N GLU A 35 -6.29 -7.31 -11.93
CA GLU A 35 -5.97 -7.72 -13.30
C GLU A 35 -4.48 -8.07 -13.45
N LYS A 36 -3.59 -7.40 -12.71
CA LYS A 36 -2.14 -7.64 -12.75
C LYS A 36 -1.68 -8.70 -11.75
N THR A 37 -2.37 -8.80 -10.61
CA THR A 37 -1.90 -9.56 -9.45
C THR A 37 -2.61 -10.90 -9.24
N ASN A 38 -3.31 -11.42 -10.26
CA ASN A 38 -4.06 -12.69 -10.20
C ASN A 38 -5.06 -12.76 -9.03
N ASN A 39 -5.83 -11.70 -8.78
CA ASN A 39 -6.81 -11.62 -7.68
C ASN A 39 -6.20 -11.79 -6.28
N GLU A 40 -5.00 -11.25 -6.06
CA GLU A 40 -4.38 -11.27 -4.74
C GLU A 40 -5.15 -10.47 -3.69
N ILE A 41 -5.97 -9.48 -4.07
CA ILE A 41 -6.89 -8.79 -3.16
C ILE A 41 -8.32 -9.10 -3.65
N PRO A 42 -8.94 -10.21 -3.21
CA PRO A 42 -10.18 -10.71 -3.80
C PRO A 42 -11.28 -9.65 -3.78
N LEU A 43 -11.90 -9.35 -4.93
CA LEU A 43 -13.00 -8.37 -5.00
C LEU A 43 -14.27 -8.82 -4.25
N HIS A 44 -14.37 -10.12 -3.94
CA HIS A 44 -15.49 -10.72 -3.20
C HIS A 44 -15.15 -10.98 -1.72
N SER A 45 -14.27 -10.17 -1.13
CA SER A 45 -13.97 -10.20 0.31
C SER A 45 -14.86 -9.24 1.12
N ASN A 46 -14.90 -9.45 2.44
CA ASN A 46 -15.49 -8.48 3.37
C ASN A 46 -14.53 -7.29 3.54
N PHE A 47 -14.84 -6.17 2.89
CA PHE A 47 -14.09 -4.93 3.01
C PHE A 47 -14.56 -4.11 4.21
N THR A 48 -13.63 -3.71 5.06
CA THR A 48 -13.81 -2.69 6.09
C THR A 48 -13.00 -1.47 5.70
N TYR A 49 -13.66 -0.35 5.45
CA TYR A 49 -13.02 0.93 5.13
C TYR A 49 -12.74 1.69 6.43
N LEU A 50 -11.54 2.24 6.53
CA LEU A 50 -11.02 2.93 7.70
C LEU A 50 -10.40 4.25 7.25
N ASP A 51 -10.78 5.33 7.90
CA ASP A 51 -10.43 6.68 7.47
C ASP A 51 -9.10 7.17 8.07
N ASN A 52 -8.53 6.43 9.02
CA ASN A 52 -7.28 6.80 9.69
C ASN A 52 -6.58 5.60 10.34
N PHE A 53 -5.36 5.82 10.82
CA PHE A 53 -4.56 4.77 11.45
C PHE A 53 -5.13 4.33 12.81
N LYS A 54 -5.78 5.22 13.57
CA LYS A 54 -6.36 4.90 14.88
C LYS A 54 -7.50 3.89 14.75
N GLU A 55 -8.35 4.06 13.75
CA GLU A 55 -9.41 3.10 13.42
C GLU A 55 -8.85 1.73 13.04
N LEU A 56 -7.72 1.68 12.34
CA LEU A 56 -7.01 0.42 12.09
C LEU A 56 -6.59 -0.24 13.40
N LEU A 57 -6.00 0.50 14.34
CA LEU A 57 -5.59 -0.07 15.63
C LEU A 57 -6.78 -0.62 16.40
N ASP A 58 -7.92 0.07 16.38
CA ASP A 58 -9.14 -0.37 17.06
C ASP A 58 -9.78 -1.57 16.38
N PHE A 59 -9.81 -1.60 15.05
CA PHE A 59 -10.21 -2.76 14.26
C PHE A 59 -9.32 -3.97 14.59
N LEU A 60 -8.00 -3.78 14.61
CA LEU A 60 -7.06 -4.84 14.95
C LEU A 60 -7.28 -5.34 16.37
N LYS A 61 -7.50 -4.47 17.37
CA LYS A 61 -7.81 -4.90 18.75
C LYS A 61 -9.08 -5.75 18.85
N GLN A 62 -10.08 -5.48 18.02
CA GLN A 62 -11.35 -6.21 18.01
C GLN A 62 -11.26 -7.55 17.27
N HIS A 63 -10.50 -7.59 16.16
CA HIS A 63 -10.43 -8.74 15.25
C HIS A 63 -9.21 -9.64 15.46
N THR A 64 -8.44 -9.40 16.51
CA THR A 64 -7.30 -10.25 16.84
C THR A 64 -7.63 -11.24 17.94
N THR A 65 -7.50 -12.53 17.61
CA THR A 65 -7.53 -13.61 18.58
C THR A 65 -6.36 -13.46 19.54
N LYS A 66 -6.64 -13.22 20.83
CA LYS A 66 -5.68 -13.39 21.92
C LYS A 66 -5.30 -14.87 22.01
N ASN A 67 -4.29 -15.28 21.27
CA ASN A 67 -3.60 -16.53 21.60
C ASN A 67 -2.75 -16.28 22.85
N ASN A 68 -2.69 -17.25 23.75
CA ASN A 68 -2.10 -17.16 25.10
C ASN A 68 -0.58 -16.87 25.16
N ILE A 69 0.02 -16.38 24.08
CA ILE A 69 1.45 -16.06 23.96
C ILE A 69 1.55 -14.79 23.11
N ASP A 70 1.45 -13.63 23.76
CA ASP A 70 1.91 -12.26 23.42
C ASP A 70 1.90 -11.70 21.98
N GLU A 71 1.40 -12.41 20.97
CA GLU A 71 1.39 -11.96 19.57
C GLU A 71 -0.04 -11.85 19.05
N ILE A 72 -0.46 -10.59 18.90
CA ILE A 72 -1.74 -10.18 18.35
C ILE A 72 -1.61 -10.19 16.82
N LYS A 73 -1.95 -11.32 16.17
CA LYS A 73 -1.83 -11.48 14.70
C LYS A 73 -3.19 -11.46 14.01
N PHE A 74 -3.42 -10.43 13.20
CA PHE A 74 -4.53 -10.38 12.25
C PHE A 74 -4.17 -11.22 11.01
N LYS A 75 -5.05 -12.16 10.65
CA LYS A 75 -4.83 -13.09 9.51
C LYS A 75 -5.35 -12.55 8.17
N GLY A 76 -6.15 -11.48 8.19
CA GLY A 76 -6.66 -10.85 6.98
C GLY A 76 -5.60 -10.03 6.25
N LYS A 77 -6.06 -9.23 5.29
CA LYS A 77 -5.21 -8.33 4.48
C LYS A 77 -5.44 -6.90 4.92
N VAL A 78 -4.36 -6.12 5.02
CA VAL A 78 -4.45 -4.68 5.28
C VAL A 78 -3.91 -3.95 4.06
N VAL A 79 -4.73 -3.09 3.48
CA VAL A 79 -4.38 -2.33 2.28
C VAL A 79 -4.37 -0.85 2.64
N PHE A 80 -3.22 -0.21 2.56
CA PHE A 80 -3.09 1.24 2.68
C PHE A 80 -3.20 1.84 1.29
N MET A 81 -4.20 2.69 1.06
CA MET A 81 -4.40 3.34 -0.24
C MET A 81 -4.36 4.85 -0.05
N PHE A 82 -3.34 5.50 -0.61
CA PHE A 82 -3.12 6.94 -0.48
C PHE A 82 -3.58 7.64 -1.76
N PHE A 83 -4.58 8.50 -1.63
CA PHE A 83 -5.13 9.33 -2.70
C PHE A 83 -4.94 10.82 -2.36
N ASN A 84 -5.13 11.69 -3.35
CA ASN A 84 -5.44 13.12 -3.15
C ASN A 84 -4.59 13.85 -2.11
N GLY A 85 -3.32 14.10 -2.44
CA GLY A 85 -2.44 14.98 -1.67
C GLY A 85 -1.72 14.34 -0.48
N VAL A 86 -0.95 15.18 0.24
CA VAL A 86 0.01 14.75 1.27
C VAL A 86 -0.54 14.83 2.69
N GLU A 87 -1.68 15.48 2.91
CA GLU A 87 -2.25 15.70 4.26
C GLU A 87 -2.54 14.37 4.96
N PHE A 88 -3.22 13.46 4.29
CA PHE A 88 -3.50 12.13 4.81
C PHE A 88 -2.22 11.33 5.12
N ILE A 89 -1.19 11.46 4.28
CA ILE A 89 0.11 10.82 4.52
C ILE A 89 0.75 11.37 5.80
N GLN A 90 0.68 12.69 6.03
CA GLN A 90 1.22 13.31 7.24
C GLN A 90 0.48 12.87 8.50
N ASP A 91 -0.84 12.74 8.44
CA ASP A 91 -1.65 12.24 9.56
C ASP A 91 -1.27 10.79 9.89
N ILE A 92 -1.17 9.92 8.88
CA ILE A 92 -0.74 8.53 9.05
C ILE A 92 0.69 8.46 9.62
N LEU A 93 1.63 9.25 9.11
CA LEU A 93 3.00 9.27 9.61
C LEU A 93 3.07 9.74 11.07
N SER A 94 2.28 10.74 11.44
CA SER A 94 2.21 11.27 12.80
C SER A 94 1.66 10.21 13.76
N ASP A 95 0.55 9.58 13.39
CA ASP A 95 -0.07 8.50 14.17
C ASP A 95 0.85 7.27 14.30
N LEU A 96 1.60 6.92 13.26
CA LEU A 96 2.59 5.85 13.29
C LEU A 96 3.74 6.15 14.25
N ILE A 97 4.24 7.38 14.27
CA ILE A 97 5.30 7.80 15.19
C ILE A 97 4.80 7.73 16.63
N ASP A 98 3.63 8.28 16.92
CA ASP A 98 3.04 8.24 18.26
C ASP A 98 2.81 6.80 18.73
N TYR A 99 2.29 5.94 17.85
CA TYR A 99 2.09 4.53 18.17
C TYR A 99 3.41 3.79 18.37
N SER A 100 4.45 4.07 17.57
CA SER A 100 5.77 3.45 17.74
C SER A 100 6.38 3.73 19.13
N ILE A 101 6.17 4.94 19.66
CA ILE A 101 6.62 5.33 21.00
C ILE A 101 5.81 4.58 22.07
N GLN A 102 4.50 4.45 21.87
CA GLN A 102 3.64 3.70 22.80
C GLN A 102 4.00 2.21 22.83
N VAL A 103 4.30 1.62 21.68
CA VAL A 103 4.70 0.22 21.54
C VAL A 103 6.10 -0.03 22.10
N ALA A 104 7.04 0.92 21.98
CA ALA A 104 8.33 0.81 22.65
C ALA A 104 8.18 0.73 24.18
N ASN A 105 7.13 1.33 24.74
CA ASN A 105 6.84 1.33 26.17
C ASN A 105 5.96 0.15 26.62
N ASN A 106 5.21 -0.49 25.70
CA ASN A 106 4.25 -1.55 25.98
C ASN A 106 4.52 -2.79 25.13
N SER A 107 4.71 -3.96 25.73
CA SER A 107 5.06 -5.23 25.06
C SER A 107 3.97 -5.84 24.16
N ASN A 108 2.89 -5.11 23.87
CA ASN A 108 1.82 -5.59 22.99
C ASN A 108 2.09 -5.14 21.55
N HIS A 109 2.62 -6.06 20.75
CA HIS A 109 2.91 -5.82 19.34
C HIS A 109 1.75 -6.35 18.48
N GLN A 110 1.13 -5.47 17.71
CA GLN A 110 0.23 -5.86 16.62
C GLN A 110 1.09 -6.08 15.38
N ASN A 111 1.11 -7.29 14.83
CA ASN A 111 1.92 -7.60 13.64
C ASN A 111 1.02 -7.83 12.42
N LEU A 112 1.29 -7.09 11.35
CA LEU A 112 0.65 -7.22 10.04
C LEU A 112 1.45 -8.17 9.16
N SER A 113 0.84 -9.29 8.78
CA SER A 113 1.46 -10.32 7.95
C SER A 113 1.14 -10.21 6.46
N ASN A 114 0.09 -9.48 6.09
CA ASN A 114 -0.32 -9.27 4.71
C ASN A 114 -0.65 -7.79 4.47
N ALA A 115 0.40 -6.96 4.46
CA ALA A 115 0.26 -5.54 4.17
C ALA A 115 0.46 -5.26 2.67
N TYR A 116 -0.40 -4.41 2.11
CA TYR A 116 -0.33 -3.91 0.75
C TYR A 116 -0.36 -2.38 0.80
N PHE A 117 0.39 -1.73 -0.10
CA PHE A 117 0.43 -0.27 -0.19
C PHE A 117 0.13 0.16 -1.61
N TYR A 118 -0.79 1.09 -1.79
CA TYR A 118 -1.09 1.73 -3.06
C TYR A 118 -0.87 3.23 -2.93
N PHE A 119 -0.10 3.78 -3.87
CA PHE A 119 0.24 5.19 -3.94
C PHE A 119 -0.28 5.75 -5.25
N ASP A 120 -1.29 6.61 -5.16
CA ASP A 120 -1.83 7.30 -6.32
C ASP A 120 -0.89 8.41 -6.80
N SER A 121 -0.84 8.64 -8.12
CA SER A 121 -0.01 9.70 -8.70
C SER A 121 -0.38 11.09 -8.14
N THR A 122 -1.63 11.27 -7.71
CA THR A 122 -2.15 12.53 -7.16
C THR A 122 -1.49 12.99 -5.86
N ILE A 123 -0.83 12.11 -5.11
CA ILE A 123 -0.13 12.47 -3.87
C ILE A 123 1.12 13.34 -4.14
N SER A 124 1.66 13.26 -5.35
CA SER A 124 2.87 13.99 -5.74
C SER A 124 2.59 15.42 -6.20
N PHE A 125 1.33 15.78 -6.47
CA PHE A 125 0.97 17.12 -6.90
C PHE A 125 0.94 18.07 -5.71
N THR A 126 1.84 19.05 -5.72
CA THR A 126 1.69 20.21 -4.85
C THR A 126 0.71 21.18 -5.49
N SER A 127 -0.26 21.68 -4.72
CA SER A 127 -1.39 22.52 -5.14
C SER A 127 -1.01 23.87 -5.79
N ASN A 128 0.28 24.18 -5.89
CA ASN A 128 0.83 25.40 -6.49
C ASN A 128 1.49 25.17 -7.87
N THR A 129 1.42 23.96 -8.42
CA THR A 129 2.01 23.68 -9.73
C THR A 129 1.18 24.31 -10.83
N THR A 130 1.76 25.28 -11.54
CA THR A 130 1.15 25.79 -12.76
C THR A 130 1.16 24.70 -13.83
N PRO A 131 0.26 24.71 -14.84
CA PRO A 131 0.26 23.72 -15.93
C PRO A 131 1.60 23.61 -16.67
N THR A 132 2.43 24.65 -16.58
CA THR A 132 3.81 24.70 -17.09
C THR A 132 4.84 24.01 -16.20
N ASP A 133 4.61 23.88 -14.89
CA ASP A 133 5.48 23.14 -13.96
C ASP A 133 5.28 21.62 -14.08
N LEU A 134 4.08 21.18 -14.44
CA LEU A 134 3.74 19.78 -14.76
C LEU A 134 4.58 19.17 -15.90
N LEU A 135 5.11 20.01 -16.80
CA LEU A 135 6.02 19.60 -17.88
C LEU A 135 7.50 19.65 -17.47
N ASN A 136 7.83 20.30 -16.35
CA ASN A 136 9.20 20.54 -15.88
C ASN A 136 9.61 19.66 -14.69
N ASP A 137 8.66 19.06 -13.98
CA ASP A 137 8.96 18.33 -12.75
C ASP A 137 9.31 16.86 -13.05
N ALA A 138 10.51 16.67 -13.63
CA ALA A 138 11.11 15.35 -13.92
C ALA A 138 11.35 14.48 -12.66
N ASN A 139 10.91 14.93 -11.49
CA ASN A 139 11.16 14.33 -10.18
C ASN A 139 9.89 13.88 -9.45
N LEU A 140 8.69 13.99 -10.04
CA LEU A 140 7.45 13.56 -9.36
C LEU A 140 7.51 12.09 -8.93
N PHE A 141 8.11 11.22 -9.77
CA PHE A 141 8.33 9.82 -9.41
C PHE A 141 9.24 9.67 -8.18
N ASN A 142 10.32 10.45 -8.10
CA ASN A 142 11.26 10.40 -6.99
C ASN A 142 10.61 10.89 -5.69
N THR A 143 9.79 11.94 -5.76
CA THR A 143 8.99 12.42 -4.61
C THR A 143 8.08 11.32 -4.11
N MET A 144 7.38 10.66 -5.02
CA MET A 144 6.46 9.57 -4.70
C MET A 144 7.16 8.37 -4.06
N VAL A 145 8.31 7.96 -4.61
CA VAL A 145 9.15 6.91 -4.01
C VAL A 145 9.71 7.32 -2.65
N THR A 146 10.04 8.60 -2.46
CA THR A 146 10.48 9.11 -1.15
C THR A 146 9.37 9.03 -0.11
N ILE A 147 8.15 9.42 -0.48
CA ILE A 147 6.94 9.27 0.34
C ILE A 147 6.73 7.80 0.72
N ALA A 148 6.80 6.89 -0.26
CA ALA A 148 6.65 5.47 -0.01
C ALA A 148 7.74 4.97 0.96
N ASN A 149 9.00 5.34 0.73
CA ASN A 149 10.11 4.97 1.60
C ASN A 149 9.93 5.48 3.05
N ASP A 150 9.41 6.70 3.23
CA ASP A 150 9.15 7.24 4.57
C ASP A 150 8.03 6.48 5.29
N ILE A 151 6.92 6.19 4.61
CA ILE A 151 5.83 5.38 5.18
C ILE A 151 6.34 3.99 5.55
N LEU A 152 7.04 3.32 4.64
CA LEU A 152 7.60 1.97 4.88
C LEU A 152 8.54 1.98 6.08
N LYS A 153 9.42 2.97 6.18
CA LYS A 153 10.34 3.11 7.32
C LYS A 153 9.61 3.30 8.65
N LYS A 154 8.52 4.07 8.65
CA LYS A 154 7.74 4.32 9.88
C LYS A 154 6.87 3.14 10.27
N ILE A 155 6.33 2.39 9.32
CA ILE A 155 5.44 1.25 9.61
C ILE A 155 6.20 -0.06 9.86
N ASN A 156 7.50 -0.12 9.57
CA ASN A 156 8.31 -1.33 9.63
C ASN A 156 8.29 -2.06 10.99
N PHE A 157 8.03 -1.38 12.11
CA PHE A 157 7.93 -2.03 13.43
C PHE A 157 6.66 -2.88 13.60
N MET A 158 5.63 -2.62 12.78
CA MET A 158 4.31 -3.27 12.86
C MET A 158 4.10 -4.29 11.72
N VAL A 159 4.96 -4.26 10.70
CA VAL A 159 4.75 -5.04 9.47
C VAL A 159 5.82 -6.11 9.34
N ASP A 160 5.37 -7.36 9.41
CA ASP A 160 6.22 -8.54 9.22
C ASP A 160 6.49 -8.77 7.72
N ARG A 161 5.44 -8.67 6.89
CA ARG A 161 5.55 -8.94 5.45
C ARG A 161 4.70 -7.99 4.62
N ILE A 162 5.33 -7.40 3.61
CA ILE A 162 4.73 -6.48 2.64
C ILE A 162 4.56 -7.23 1.32
N ARG A 163 3.33 -7.63 1.04
CA ARG A 163 2.97 -8.46 -0.11
C ARG A 163 3.03 -7.73 -1.43
N GLY A 164 2.87 -6.41 -1.43
CA GLY A 164 2.93 -5.63 -2.65
C GLY A 164 2.91 -4.14 -2.37
N ILE A 165 3.71 -3.41 -3.15
CA ILE A 165 3.69 -1.96 -3.23
C ILE A 165 3.29 -1.60 -4.67
N PHE A 166 2.22 -0.83 -4.80
CA PHE A 166 1.62 -0.43 -6.05
C PHE A 166 1.81 1.08 -6.22
N ILE A 167 2.42 1.47 -7.34
CA ILE A 167 2.77 2.85 -7.61
C ILE A 167 2.10 3.27 -8.91
N ASP A 168 1.20 4.26 -8.85
CA ASP A 168 0.57 4.81 -10.06
C ASP A 168 1.52 5.79 -10.76
N ASP A 169 1.96 5.42 -11.95
CA ASP A 169 2.92 6.13 -12.79
C ASP A 169 2.32 6.90 -13.98
N ILE A 170 0.98 7.02 -14.11
CA ILE A 170 0.29 7.61 -15.30
C ILE A 170 0.85 9.01 -15.62
N GLN A 171 1.14 9.78 -14.56
CA GLN A 171 1.55 11.18 -14.67
C GLN A 171 2.97 11.42 -14.12
N LEU A 172 3.70 10.34 -13.78
CA LEU A 172 5.02 10.45 -13.14
C LEU A 172 6.14 10.32 -14.17
N ALA A 173 6.88 11.42 -14.38
CA ALA A 173 8.11 11.44 -15.15
C ALA A 173 9.35 11.19 -14.25
N GLY A 174 10.39 10.57 -14.80
CA GLY A 174 11.67 10.36 -14.13
C GLY A 174 12.29 8.98 -14.35
N GLU A 175 13.52 8.79 -13.86
CA GLU A 175 14.21 7.49 -13.85
C GLU A 175 13.61 6.59 -12.76
N LYS A 176 13.02 5.46 -13.17
CA LYS A 176 12.24 4.59 -12.26
C LYS A 176 13.07 3.47 -11.64
N VAL A 177 14.09 2.99 -12.36
CA VAL A 177 14.82 1.76 -12.01
C VAL A 177 15.60 1.94 -10.69
N TYR A 178 16.35 3.03 -10.56
CA TYR A 178 17.20 3.25 -9.40
C TYR A 178 16.42 3.45 -8.09
N PRO A 179 15.37 4.30 -8.03
CA PRO A 179 14.57 4.45 -6.81
C PRO A 179 13.85 3.16 -6.38
N LEU A 180 13.32 2.39 -7.33
CA LEU A 180 12.65 1.11 -7.05
C LEU A 180 13.63 0.08 -6.48
N HIS A 181 14.85 -0.01 -7.04
CA HIS A 181 15.90 -0.86 -6.49
C HIS A 181 16.32 -0.45 -5.07
N CYS A 182 16.33 0.85 -4.77
CA CYS A 182 16.62 1.33 -3.43
C CYS A 182 15.57 0.85 -2.41
N ILE A 183 14.27 0.89 -2.76
CA ILE A 183 13.20 0.36 -1.88
C ILE A 183 13.42 -1.14 -1.63
N MET A 184 13.61 -1.93 -2.68
CA MET A 184 13.83 -3.39 -2.59
C MET A 184 15.01 -3.74 -1.69
N ARG A 185 16.10 -2.98 -1.78
CA ARG A 185 17.30 -3.20 -0.96
C ARG A 185 17.08 -2.80 0.50
N ASN A 186 16.35 -1.71 0.75
CA ASN A 186 16.18 -1.17 2.10
C ASN A 186 15.11 -1.92 2.91
N PHE A 187 14.13 -2.54 2.24
CA PHE A 187 13.03 -3.25 2.88
C PHE A 187 12.96 -4.71 2.37
N PRO A 188 13.74 -5.64 2.97
CA PRO A 188 13.76 -7.04 2.54
C PRO A 188 12.43 -7.77 2.76
N ASN A 189 11.53 -7.20 3.57
CA ASN A 189 10.20 -7.73 3.84
C ASN A 189 9.21 -7.44 2.69
N VAL A 190 9.62 -6.68 1.66
CA VAL A 190 8.83 -6.38 0.47
C VAL A 190 9.02 -7.47 -0.57
N GLU A 191 7.92 -8.09 -0.99
CA GLU A 191 7.96 -9.18 -1.98
C GLU A 191 8.01 -8.68 -3.41
N ARG A 192 7.29 -7.58 -3.69
CA ARG A 192 7.16 -7.03 -5.04
C ARG A 192 6.82 -5.54 -4.98
N ILE A 193 7.25 -4.82 -6.02
CA ILE A 193 6.78 -3.49 -6.34
C ILE A 193 6.28 -3.54 -7.78
N GLU A 194 5.07 -3.04 -8.01
CA GLU A 194 4.44 -3.01 -9.32
C GLU A 194 4.02 -1.58 -9.67
N LEU A 195 4.22 -1.20 -10.93
CA LEU A 195 3.69 0.06 -11.46
C LEU A 195 2.29 -0.20 -12.02
N THR A 196 1.29 0.53 -11.52
CA THR A 196 -0.12 0.27 -11.86
C THR A 196 -0.52 0.84 -13.21
N SER A 197 0.25 1.74 -13.82
CA SER A 197 -0.04 2.28 -15.15
C SER A 197 0.59 1.44 -16.26
N PHE A 198 0.07 1.58 -17.48
CA PHE A 198 0.52 0.83 -18.65
C PHE A 198 1.92 1.30 -19.10
N SER A 199 2.96 0.77 -18.47
CA SER A 199 4.12 0.33 -19.21
C SER A 199 4.51 -1.03 -18.65
N SER A 200 4.47 -2.05 -19.50
CA SER A 200 5.18 -3.29 -19.23
C SER A 200 6.66 -2.93 -19.08
N LEU A 201 7.11 -2.64 -17.86
CA LEU A 201 8.49 -2.86 -17.51
C LEU A 201 8.66 -4.38 -17.52
N LEU A 202 8.80 -4.91 -18.74
CA LEU A 202 9.59 -6.10 -18.98
C LEU A 202 10.97 -5.79 -18.39
N MET A 203 11.15 -6.09 -17.10
CA MET A 203 12.41 -6.67 -16.65
C MET A 203 12.52 -8.05 -17.33
N ASN A 204 12.70 -8.04 -18.65
CA ASN A 204 13.39 -9.13 -19.29
C ASN A 204 14.85 -8.93 -18.91
N ASP A 205 15.35 -9.85 -18.09
CA ASP A 205 16.73 -10.32 -18.11
C ASP A 205 17.70 -9.44 -18.92
N MET A 206 18.34 -8.48 -18.25
CA MET A 206 19.72 -8.20 -18.61
C MET A 206 20.60 -9.24 -17.93
N ILE A 207 20.50 -10.47 -18.44
CA ILE A 207 21.53 -11.49 -18.36
C ILE A 207 21.92 -11.78 -19.81
N VAL A 208 22.99 -11.13 -20.27
CA VAL A 208 24.26 -11.67 -20.82
C VAL A 208 25.05 -10.49 -21.40
#